data_AF-A0A2V6NKA1-F1
#
_entry.id   AF-A0A2V6NKA1-F1
#
_cell.length_a   1.000
_cell.length_b   1.000
_cell.length_c   1.000
_cell.angle_alpha   90.00
_cell.angle_beta   90.00
_cell.angle_gamma   90.00
#
_symmetry.space_group_name_H-M   'P 1'
#
loop_
_entity.id
_entity.type
_entity.pdbx_description
1 polymer ?
#
loop_
_entity_poly.entity_id
_entity_poly.type
_entity_poly.pdbx_seq_one_letter_code
_entity_poly.pdbx_strand_id
1 'polypeptide(L)'
;MKMTLKNRTALVALLFGLALSLVPKVNASGPFATNYTNASLTGVYGYSSDGWHLGSSNPSKNTTNIPLDAAGVMWFDGLGTFKFHDTADLGGFVIQRGTADNPIVGTYTVNPDGTGTMQWFSNGSNHARAFAIVDGGRELQFGAADGLDVARGVARKQ
;
A
#
# COMPACT_ATOMS: atom_id res chain seq x y z
N MET A 1 -60.93 -23.63 -20.52
CA MET A 1 -60.29 -23.30 -19.22
C MET A 1 -59.52 -22.00 -19.39
N LYS A 2 -59.97 -20.93 -18.70
CA LYS A 2 -59.39 -19.58 -18.72
C LYS A 2 -57.99 -19.60 -18.09
N MET A 3 -56.98 -19.06 -18.78
CA MET A 3 -55.72 -18.70 -18.14
C MET A 3 -55.98 -17.56 -17.14
N THR A 4 -55.74 -17.82 -15.85
CA THR A 4 -55.90 -16.84 -14.78
C THR A 4 -54.63 -16.02 -14.57
N LEU A 5 -54.85 -14.75 -14.23
CA LEU A 5 -53.94 -13.60 -14.23
C LEU A 5 -52.84 -13.62 -13.13
N LYS A 6 -52.33 -14.79 -12.73
CA LYS A 6 -51.44 -14.90 -11.55
C LYS A 6 -49.95 -15.07 -11.85
N ASN A 7 -49.58 -15.26 -13.13
CA ASN A 7 -48.19 -15.53 -13.53
C ASN A 7 -47.47 -14.35 -14.22
N ARG A 8 -47.98 -13.12 -14.10
CA ARG A 8 -47.37 -11.93 -14.74
C ARG A 8 -46.40 -11.15 -13.85
N THR A 9 -46.32 -11.45 -12.56
CA THR A 9 -45.41 -10.75 -11.62
C THR A 9 -44.02 -11.37 -11.49
N ALA A 10 -43.78 -12.55 -12.04
CA ALA A 10 -42.44 -13.17 -12.01
C ALA A 10 -41.53 -12.70 -13.17
N LEU A 11 -42.06 -12.05 -14.20
CA LEU A 11 -41.28 -11.68 -15.39
C LEU A 11 -40.61 -10.30 -15.31
N VAL A 12 -40.98 -9.44 -14.35
CA VAL A 12 -40.40 -8.08 -14.22
C VAL A 12 -39.18 -8.07 -13.29
N ALA A 13 -39.03 -9.07 -12.41
CA ALA A 13 -37.88 -9.16 -11.50
C ALA A 13 -36.60 -9.71 -12.16
N LEU A 14 -36.68 -10.37 -13.33
CA LEU A 14 -35.50 -10.90 -14.02
C LEU A 14 -34.79 -9.89 -14.94
N LEU A 15 -35.40 -8.74 -15.25
CA LEU A 15 -34.80 -7.75 -16.14
C LEU A 15 -33.90 -6.73 -15.43
N PHE A 16 -33.92 -6.68 -14.09
CA PHE A 16 -33.02 -5.83 -13.29
C PHE A 16 -31.74 -6.55 -12.82
N GLY A 17 -31.64 -7.87 -12.98
CA GLY A 17 -30.49 -8.66 -12.53
C GLY A 17 -29.31 -8.74 -13.50
N LEU A 18 -29.42 -8.17 -14.71
CA LEU A 18 -28.42 -8.29 -15.78
C LEU A 18 -27.66 -6.99 -16.09
N ALA A 19 -27.90 -5.91 -15.35
CA ALA A 19 -27.18 -4.64 -15.49
C ALA A 19 -26.06 -4.47 -14.44
N LEU A 20 -25.51 -5.58 -13.93
CA LEU A 20 -24.30 -5.53 -13.11
C LEU A 20 -23.09 -5.16 -13.99
N SER A 21 -22.81 -3.85 -14.00
CA SER A 21 -21.49 -3.26 -14.19
C SER A 21 -20.75 -3.62 -15.49
N LEU A 22 -21.24 -3.15 -16.63
CA LEU A 22 -20.33 -2.68 -17.68
C LEU A 22 -19.71 -1.35 -17.21
N VAL A 23 -18.85 -1.40 -16.19
CA VAL A 23 -17.87 -0.33 -16.03
C VAL A 23 -16.91 -0.51 -17.20
N PRO A 24 -16.79 0.45 -18.13
CA PRO A 24 -15.81 0.34 -19.18
C PRO A 24 -14.46 0.12 -18.51
N LYS A 25 -13.80 -1.00 -18.83
CA LYS A 25 -12.36 -1.14 -18.56
C LYS A 25 -11.70 -0.06 -19.38
N VAL A 26 -11.44 1.08 -18.75
CA VAL A 26 -10.53 2.08 -19.29
C VAL A 26 -9.20 1.38 -19.32
N ASN A 27 -8.89 0.76 -20.47
CA ASN A 27 -7.53 0.36 -20.78
C ASN A 27 -6.82 1.69 -20.95
N ALA A 28 -6.20 2.19 -19.88
CA ALA A 28 -5.19 3.21 -20.03
C ALA A 28 -4.23 2.63 -21.10
N SER A 29 -4.10 3.34 -22.21
CA SER A 29 -3.16 2.98 -23.27
C SER A 29 -2.12 4.07 -23.25
N GLY A 30 -0.96 3.71 -22.71
CA GLY A 30 0.12 4.64 -22.46
C GLY A 30 1.35 3.89 -21.96
N PRO A 31 2.53 4.50 -22.03
CA PRO A 31 3.79 3.83 -21.69
C PRO A 31 3.86 3.33 -20.23
N PHE A 32 3.01 3.87 -19.35
CA PHE A 32 2.91 3.51 -17.94
C PHE A 32 1.62 2.76 -17.61
N ALA A 33 0.76 2.53 -18.59
CA ALA A 33 -0.53 1.94 -18.30
C ALA A 33 -0.43 0.44 -18.07
N THR A 34 -0.60 0.06 -16.81
CA THR A 34 -0.65 -1.32 -16.35
C THR A 34 -2.01 -1.61 -15.69
N ASN A 35 -2.34 -2.88 -15.48
CA ASN A 35 -3.60 -3.28 -14.83
C ASN A 35 -3.37 -3.55 -13.33
N TYR A 36 -2.50 -2.77 -12.67
CA TYR A 36 -2.26 -2.93 -11.24
C TYR A 36 -3.43 -2.40 -10.42
N THR A 37 -3.67 -3.04 -9.29
CA THR A 37 -4.70 -2.67 -8.30
C THR A 37 -4.20 -3.05 -6.91
N ASN A 38 -4.95 -2.77 -5.85
CA ASN A 38 -4.59 -3.26 -4.51
C ASN A 38 -4.40 -4.78 -4.50
N ALA A 39 -5.18 -5.53 -5.28
CA ALA A 39 -5.07 -6.99 -5.38
C ALA A 39 -3.72 -7.47 -5.93
N SER A 40 -2.93 -6.59 -6.56
CA SER A 40 -1.57 -6.88 -6.98
C SER A 40 -0.59 -7.03 -5.81
N LEU A 41 -0.94 -6.54 -4.62
CA LEU A 41 -0.15 -6.66 -3.40
C LEU A 41 -0.84 -7.58 -2.40
N THR A 42 -0.40 -8.83 -2.36
CA THR A 42 -0.92 -9.85 -1.43
C THR A 42 0.20 -10.68 -0.83
N GLY A 43 0.05 -11.02 0.45
CA GLY A 43 0.98 -11.89 1.16
C GLY A 43 2.10 -11.13 1.87
N VAL A 44 3.13 -11.88 2.29
CA VAL A 44 4.23 -11.39 3.12
C VAL A 44 5.43 -11.00 2.26
N TYR A 45 6.06 -9.88 2.62
CA TYR A 45 7.26 -9.35 2.00
C TYR A 45 8.30 -9.09 3.10
N GLY A 46 9.54 -9.53 2.88
CA GLY A 46 10.68 -9.05 3.64
C GLY A 46 11.01 -7.62 3.23
N TYR A 47 11.23 -6.74 4.18
CA TYR A 47 11.39 -5.30 3.99
C TYR A 47 12.73 -4.82 4.53
N SER A 48 13.35 -3.87 3.83
CA SER A 48 14.44 -3.05 4.35
C SER A 48 14.36 -1.61 3.84
N SER A 49 14.89 -0.67 4.63
CA SER A 49 15.09 0.71 4.22
C SER A 49 16.30 1.34 4.90
N ASP A 50 16.87 2.35 4.26
CA ASP A 50 17.92 3.19 4.80
C ASP A 50 17.70 4.65 4.40
N GLY A 51 18.25 5.57 5.18
CA GLY A 51 18.10 6.99 4.92
C GLY A 51 18.61 7.89 6.04
N TRP A 52 18.01 9.07 6.11
CA TRP A 52 18.36 10.12 7.06
C TRP A 52 17.12 10.75 7.67
N HIS A 53 17.11 10.90 8.98
CA HIS A 53 16.21 11.79 9.69
C HIS A 53 16.83 13.19 9.71
N LEU A 54 16.19 14.14 9.06
CA LEU A 54 16.68 15.51 8.92
C LEU A 54 16.39 16.31 10.20
N GLY A 55 17.35 17.09 10.67
CA GLY A 55 17.13 17.95 11.83
C GLY A 55 16.09 19.04 11.56
N SER A 56 15.35 19.44 12.59
CA SER A 56 14.23 20.40 12.53
C SER A 56 14.60 21.81 12.03
N SER A 57 15.89 22.14 11.89
CA SER A 57 16.35 23.53 11.72
C SER A 57 16.83 23.93 10.32
N ASN A 58 17.21 23.00 9.43
CA ASN A 58 17.49 23.29 8.02
C ASN A 58 17.86 21.98 7.28
N PRO A 59 17.11 21.52 6.26
CA PRO A 59 17.46 20.34 5.47
C PRO A 59 18.87 20.37 4.84
N SER A 60 19.48 21.56 4.73
CA SER A 60 20.83 21.76 4.15
C SER A 60 21.99 21.79 5.17
N LYS A 61 21.73 21.77 6.49
CA LYS A 61 22.80 21.71 7.51
C LYS A 61 22.93 20.29 8.06
N ASN A 62 23.94 19.57 7.56
CA ASN A 62 24.19 18.15 7.82
C ASN A 62 24.49 17.77 9.29
N THR A 63 24.79 18.73 10.18
CA THR A 63 25.25 18.44 11.54
C THR A 63 24.13 17.94 12.48
N THR A 64 22.88 17.99 12.04
CA THR A 64 21.72 17.52 12.81
C THR A 64 21.00 16.34 12.14
N ASN A 65 21.52 15.83 11.02
CA ASN A 65 20.91 14.70 10.34
C ASN A 65 21.37 13.39 11.00
N ILE A 66 20.43 12.52 11.30
CA ILE A 66 20.67 11.26 11.99
C ILE A 66 20.47 10.13 10.97
N PRO A 67 21.46 9.24 10.74
CA PRO A 67 21.25 8.11 9.85
C PRO A 67 20.19 7.18 10.42
N LEU A 68 19.41 6.57 9.54
CA LEU A 68 18.43 5.57 9.93
C LEU A 68 18.49 4.35 9.01
N ASP A 69 18.20 3.20 9.58
CA ASP A 69 17.88 2.00 8.82
C ASP A 69 16.74 1.22 9.49
N ALA A 70 16.11 0.33 8.73
CA ALA A 70 15.14 -0.60 9.27
C ALA A 70 15.09 -1.89 8.45
N ALA A 71 14.76 -3.00 9.11
CA ALA A 71 14.49 -4.28 8.48
C ALA A 71 13.36 -5.03 9.21
N GLY A 72 12.48 -5.66 8.44
CA GLY A 72 11.34 -6.39 9.01
C GLY A 72 10.49 -7.06 7.96
N VAL A 73 9.19 -7.19 8.24
CA VAL A 73 8.22 -7.82 7.33
C VAL A 73 6.97 -6.98 7.19
N MET A 74 6.41 -6.99 5.99
CA MET A 74 5.14 -6.37 5.65
C MET A 74 4.19 -7.43 5.11
N TRP A 75 2.93 -7.38 5.50
CA TRP A 75 1.86 -8.20 4.95
C TRP A 75 0.80 -7.31 4.30
N PHE A 76 0.44 -7.62 3.06
CA PHE A 76 -0.61 -6.91 2.31
C PHE A 76 -1.83 -7.79 2.12
N ASP A 77 -3.01 -7.21 2.32
CA ASP A 77 -4.30 -7.91 2.25
C ASP A 77 -4.91 -7.99 0.84
N GLY A 78 -4.36 -7.30 -0.15
CA GLY A 78 -4.94 -7.15 -1.49
C GLY A 78 -6.16 -6.22 -1.59
N LEU A 79 -6.60 -5.61 -0.50
CA LEU A 79 -7.80 -4.78 -0.41
C LEU A 79 -7.49 -3.33 -0.05
N GLY A 80 -6.30 -3.04 0.48
CA GLY A 80 -5.85 -1.69 0.82
C GLY A 80 -5.37 -1.54 2.26
N THR A 81 -5.28 -2.62 3.03
CA THR A 81 -4.68 -2.66 4.37
C THR A 81 -3.35 -3.38 4.34
N PHE A 82 -2.35 -2.83 5.00
CA PHE A 82 -1.13 -3.56 5.26
C PHE A 82 -0.83 -3.60 6.75
N LYS A 83 -0.04 -4.59 7.14
CA LYS A 83 0.50 -4.74 8.49
C LYS A 83 2.00 -4.87 8.40
N PHE A 84 2.72 -4.35 9.38
CA PHE A 84 4.15 -4.57 9.45
C PHE A 84 4.65 -4.61 10.89
N HIS A 85 5.79 -5.24 11.06
CA HIS A 85 6.64 -5.03 12.22
C HIS A 85 8.09 -5.06 11.76
N ASP A 86 8.93 -4.25 12.40
CA ASP A 86 10.34 -4.16 12.06
C ASP A 86 11.19 -3.70 13.24
N THR A 87 12.50 -3.84 13.04
CA THR A 87 13.53 -3.20 13.86
C THR A 87 14.08 -2.02 13.08
N ALA A 88 14.15 -0.86 13.72
CA ALA A 88 14.77 0.34 13.17
C ALA A 88 15.97 0.76 14.03
N ASP A 89 17.03 1.24 13.40
CA ASP A 89 18.12 1.96 14.05
C ASP A 89 18.01 3.44 13.66
N LEU A 90 18.03 4.33 14.66
CA LEU A 90 18.13 5.78 14.47
C LEU A 90 19.39 6.29 15.19
N GLY A 91 20.48 6.47 14.45
CA GLY A 91 21.73 7.02 14.99
C GLY A 91 22.39 6.18 16.08
N GLY A 92 22.21 4.85 16.05
CA GLY A 92 22.65 3.89 17.06
C GLY A 92 21.59 3.58 18.13
N PHE A 93 20.39 4.17 18.04
CA PHE A 93 19.28 3.88 18.94
C PHE A 93 18.30 2.91 18.28
N VAL A 94 18.27 1.67 18.79
CA VAL A 94 17.44 0.59 18.25
C VAL A 94 16.02 0.66 18.80
N ILE A 95 15.04 0.65 17.89
CA ILE A 95 13.60 0.73 18.16
C ILE A 95 12.91 -0.49 17.54
N GLN A 96 12.03 -1.15 18.29
CA GLN A 96 11.10 -2.14 17.74
C GLN A 96 9.77 -1.46 17.40
N ARG A 97 9.34 -1.56 16.15
CA ARG A 97 8.05 -1.03 15.71
C ARG A 97 7.08 -2.18 15.46
N GLY A 98 6.10 -2.32 16.35
CA GLY A 98 5.15 -3.45 16.34
C GLY A 98 5.80 -4.79 16.69
N THR A 99 4.99 -5.84 16.73
CA THR A 99 5.42 -7.24 16.88
C THR A 99 4.61 -8.15 15.96
N ALA A 100 4.95 -9.44 15.87
CA ALA A 100 4.15 -10.40 15.10
C ALA A 100 2.69 -10.49 15.60
N ASP A 101 2.49 -10.42 16.93
CA ASP A 101 1.16 -10.50 17.56
C ASP A 101 0.44 -9.15 17.61
N ASN A 102 1.19 -8.04 17.60
CA ASN A 102 0.66 -6.69 17.61
C ASN A 102 1.37 -5.82 16.55
N PRO A 103 1.14 -6.08 15.25
CA PRO A 103 1.78 -5.35 14.19
C PRO A 103 1.19 -3.94 14.06
N ILE A 104 1.96 -3.02 13.49
CA ILE A 104 1.43 -1.73 13.07
C ILE A 104 0.53 -1.96 11.86
N VAL A 105 -0.62 -1.30 11.86
CA VAL A 105 -1.61 -1.36 10.77
C VAL A 105 -1.60 -0.03 10.02
N GLY A 106 -1.61 -0.11 8.70
CA GLY A 106 -1.71 1.04 7.82
C GLY A 106 -2.58 0.75 6.61
N THR A 107 -2.74 1.77 5.75
CA THR A 107 -3.49 1.66 4.51
C THR A 107 -2.61 1.98 3.31
N TYR A 108 -2.97 1.44 2.14
CA TYR A 108 -2.30 1.73 0.89
C TYR A 108 -3.29 1.81 -0.28
N THR A 109 -2.86 2.47 -1.35
CA THR A 109 -3.58 2.53 -2.62
C THR A 109 -2.60 2.32 -3.75
N VAL A 110 -2.96 1.44 -4.68
CA VAL A 110 -2.20 1.17 -5.90
C VAL A 110 -2.88 1.86 -7.07
N ASN A 111 -2.12 2.68 -7.78
CA ASN A 111 -2.52 3.27 -9.04
C ASN A 111 -2.39 2.24 -10.17
N PRO A 112 -3.19 2.36 -11.25
CA PRO A 112 -3.09 1.45 -12.39
C PRO A 112 -1.68 1.33 -12.97
N ASP A 113 -0.88 2.40 -12.93
CA ASP A 113 0.50 2.44 -13.42
C ASP A 113 1.54 1.73 -12.55
N GLY A 114 1.10 1.07 -11.46
CA GLY A 114 1.96 0.35 -10.54
C GLY A 114 2.64 1.24 -9.51
N THR A 115 2.43 2.56 -9.55
CA THR A 115 2.80 3.41 -8.43
C THR A 115 1.75 3.32 -7.32
N GLY A 116 2.06 3.86 -6.16
CA GLY A 116 1.08 3.99 -5.11
C GLY A 116 1.62 4.73 -3.89
N THR A 117 0.75 4.84 -2.89
CA THR A 117 1.08 5.45 -1.60
C THR A 117 0.61 4.56 -0.47
N MET A 118 1.33 4.58 0.63
CA MET A 118 0.92 3.95 1.87
C MET A 118 1.06 4.92 3.04
N GLN A 119 0.28 4.73 4.09
CA GLN A 119 0.31 5.54 5.30
C GLN A 119 0.02 4.72 6.55
N TRP A 120 0.60 5.11 7.68
CA TRP A 120 0.40 4.46 8.96
C TRP A 120 0.68 5.43 10.12
N PHE A 121 0.22 5.07 11.31
CA PHE A 121 0.56 5.79 12.53
C PHE A 121 1.54 4.95 13.36
N SER A 122 2.67 5.53 13.75
CA SER A 122 3.63 4.88 14.63
C SER A 122 4.45 5.92 15.38
N ASN A 123 4.92 5.58 16.58
CA ASN A 123 5.78 6.44 17.40
C ASN A 123 5.21 7.87 17.57
N GLY A 124 3.89 7.99 17.76
CA GLY A 124 3.23 9.27 17.99
C GLY A 124 3.03 10.16 16.76
N SER A 125 3.35 9.70 15.55
CA SER A 125 3.27 10.48 14.32
C SER A 125 2.65 9.70 13.15
N ASN A 126 2.09 10.44 12.20
CA ASN A 126 1.63 9.88 10.92
C ASN A 126 2.81 9.81 9.95
N HIS A 127 2.89 8.70 9.22
CA HIS A 127 3.92 8.41 8.24
C HIS A 127 3.30 8.12 6.88
N ALA A 128 4.02 8.40 5.80
CA ALA A 128 3.63 8.12 4.44
C ALA A 128 4.82 7.79 3.53
N ARG A 129 4.64 6.82 2.63
CA ARG A 129 5.60 6.49 1.58
C ARG A 129 4.94 6.40 0.22
N ALA A 130 5.65 6.86 -0.80
CA ALA A 130 5.37 6.49 -2.17
C ALA A 130 6.07 5.15 -2.48
N PHE A 131 5.49 4.36 -3.37
CA PHE A 131 6.10 3.15 -3.86
C PHE A 131 5.87 2.94 -5.35
N ALA A 132 6.72 2.11 -5.95
CA ALA A 132 6.52 1.52 -7.25
C ALA A 132 6.54 -0.01 -7.14
N ILE A 133 5.57 -0.66 -7.76
CA ILE A 133 5.53 -2.11 -7.95
C ILE A 133 6.49 -2.47 -9.08
N VAL A 134 7.43 -3.35 -8.80
CA VAL A 134 8.36 -3.89 -9.78
C VAL A 134 8.31 -5.42 -9.76
N ASP A 135 9.00 -6.05 -10.71
CA ASP A 135 9.08 -7.51 -10.84
C ASP A 135 7.71 -8.21 -10.77
N GLY A 136 6.70 -7.64 -11.43
CA GLY A 136 5.35 -8.22 -11.52
C GLY A 136 4.59 -8.31 -10.19
N GLY A 137 4.92 -7.47 -9.20
CA GLY A 137 4.31 -7.56 -7.86
C GLY A 137 5.11 -8.36 -6.86
N ARG A 138 6.30 -8.84 -7.21
CA ARG A 138 7.19 -9.55 -6.27
C ARG A 138 8.12 -8.62 -5.52
N GLU A 139 8.28 -7.38 -5.98
CA GLU A 139 9.11 -6.39 -5.31
C GLU A 139 8.45 -5.00 -5.32
N LEU A 140 8.66 -4.27 -4.23
CA LEU A 140 8.30 -2.87 -4.08
C LEU A 140 9.57 -2.05 -3.91
N GLN A 141 9.64 -0.91 -4.59
CA GLN A 141 10.66 0.11 -4.39
C GLN A 141 10.02 1.32 -3.71
N PHE A 142 10.56 1.74 -2.57
CA PHE A 142 10.00 2.83 -1.76
C PHE A 142 10.73 4.15 -1.98
N GLY A 143 10.00 5.24 -1.82
CA GLY A 143 10.54 6.56 -1.52
C GLY A 143 9.80 7.16 -0.34
N ALA A 144 10.53 7.78 0.58
CA ALA A 144 9.92 8.58 1.64
C ALA A 144 9.05 9.69 1.04
N ALA A 145 7.88 9.90 1.64
CA ALA A 145 6.93 10.93 1.21
C ALA A 145 6.44 11.79 2.40
N ASP A 146 7.14 11.76 3.53
CA ASP A 146 6.72 12.37 4.79
C ASP A 146 7.82 13.14 5.55
N GLY A 147 7.38 14.16 6.30
CA GLY A 147 8.09 14.75 7.42
C GLY A 147 9.56 15.14 7.17
N LEU A 148 10.40 14.70 8.11
CA LEU A 148 11.85 14.93 8.13
C LEU A 148 12.64 13.71 7.67
N ASP A 149 12.00 12.62 7.26
CA ASP A 149 12.69 11.40 6.87
C ASP A 149 12.91 11.38 5.36
N VAL A 150 14.17 11.21 4.94
CA VAL A 150 14.53 10.98 3.54
C VAL A 150 15.14 9.59 3.45
N ALA A 151 14.34 8.65 2.97
CA ALA A 151 14.71 7.24 2.92
C ALA A 151 14.32 6.57 1.60
N ARG A 152 15.06 5.51 1.27
CA ARG A 152 14.74 4.54 0.23
C ARG A 152 14.62 3.17 0.86
N GLY A 153 13.98 2.26 0.15
CA GLY A 153 13.86 0.89 0.62
C GLY A 153 13.30 -0.04 -0.42
N VAL A 154 13.31 -1.32 -0.08
CA VAL A 154 12.80 -2.41 -0.90
C VAL A 154 11.97 -3.35 -0.05
N ALA A 155 10.90 -3.90 -0.62
CA ALA A 155 10.23 -5.06 -0.04
C ALA A 155 10.11 -6.16 -1.08
N ARG A 156 10.51 -7.39 -0.73
CA ARG A 156 10.49 -8.55 -1.62
C ARG A 156 9.57 -9.62 -1.07
N LYS A 157 8.74 -10.19 -1.93
CA LYS A 157 7.81 -11.26 -1.56
C LYS A 157 8.59 -12.46 -1.03
N GLN A 158 8.14 -13.05 0.07
CA GLN A 158 8.68 -14.29 0.62
C GLN A 158 8.26 -15.52 -0.19
#